data_AF-A0AAD9B2Z1-F1
#
_entry.id   AF-A0AAD9B2Z1-F1
#
_cell.length_a   1.000
_cell.length_b   1.000
_cell.length_c   1.000
_cell.angle_alpha   90.00
_cell.angle_beta   90.00
_cell.angle_gamma   90.00
#
_symmetry.space_group_name_H-M   'P 1'
#
loop_
_entity.id
_entity.type
_entity.pdbx_description
1 polymer ?
#
loop_
_entity_poly.entity_id
_entity_poly.type
_entity_poly.pdbx_seq_one_letter_code
_entity_poly.pdbx_strand_id
1 'polypeptide(L)'
;MRRGDTPLLKQESSPCLGKNMPRQFPKVTLSEADEVKQMLAEQVYASALKEEDHKDALSLFTVPEDCPIGLQQAKEHELLKELAEQQSEESTKRRKSLKMIRSQSMSLQIPVNTDLTRSVTVTPYMTPSSTCSSVQENSPEYQRVTISGDYCAGITVEDYEQAAKSLFKALLIREKYSKLAYHKFCRTTAKFLRSTENIKWSEEDDVLPDMCQCPKDGEDPYSMENIPRI
;
A
#
# COMPACT_ATOMS: atom_id res chain seq x y z
N MET A 1 55.31 -7.45 6.79
CA MET A 1 54.94 -8.76 6.20
C MET A 1 53.55 -8.63 5.57
N ARG A 2 53.16 -9.60 4.71
CA ARG A 2 52.15 -9.40 3.65
C ARG A 2 50.76 -9.01 4.17
N ARG A 3 50.12 -8.00 3.54
CA ARG A 3 48.66 -7.98 3.40
C ARG A 3 48.29 -9.04 2.36
N GLY A 4 47.24 -9.82 2.63
CA GLY A 4 46.78 -10.86 1.71
C GLY A 4 45.90 -10.26 0.62
N ASP A 5 46.30 -10.41 -0.63
CA ASP A 5 45.44 -10.14 -1.78
C ASP A 5 44.44 -11.30 -1.91
N THR A 6 43.29 -11.21 -1.26
CA THR A 6 42.17 -12.12 -1.51
C THR A 6 41.49 -11.69 -2.80
N PRO A 7 41.57 -12.44 -3.91
CA PRO A 7 40.83 -12.07 -5.11
C PRO A 7 39.33 -12.14 -4.79
N LEU A 8 38.59 -11.08 -5.13
CA LEU A 8 37.13 -11.10 -5.08
C LEU A 8 36.64 -12.22 -5.99
N LEU A 9 36.17 -13.32 -5.38
CA LEU A 9 35.53 -14.40 -6.10
C LEU A 9 34.33 -13.79 -6.81
N LYS A 10 34.28 -13.87 -8.15
CA LYS A 10 33.08 -13.50 -8.88
C LYS A 10 31.94 -14.34 -8.32
N GLN A 11 30.83 -13.68 -7.99
CA GLN A 11 29.60 -14.34 -7.61
C GLN A 11 29.08 -15.07 -8.85
N GLU A 12 29.51 -16.32 -9.03
CA GLU A 12 28.98 -17.22 -10.04
C GLU A 12 27.46 -17.29 -9.83
N SER A 13 26.72 -16.87 -10.85
CA SER A 13 25.26 -16.86 -10.82
C SER A 13 24.73 -18.28 -10.55
N SER A 14 23.66 -18.37 -9.77
CA SER A 14 23.00 -19.60 -9.33
C SER A 14 23.03 -20.71 -10.39
N PRO A 15 23.40 -21.97 -10.02
CA PRO A 15 23.50 -23.05 -10.99
C PRO A 15 22.16 -23.26 -11.68
N CYS A 16 22.18 -23.19 -13.01
CA CYS A 16 20.97 -23.21 -13.82
C CYS A 16 20.30 -24.59 -13.73
N LEU A 17 19.21 -24.66 -12.96
CA LEU A 17 18.33 -25.82 -12.85
C LEU A 17 17.51 -25.95 -14.16
N GLY A 18 18.19 -26.38 -15.22
CA GLY A 18 17.65 -26.34 -16.58
C GLY A 18 18.68 -26.60 -17.68
N LYS A 19 19.31 -27.79 -17.67
CA LYS A 19 20.28 -28.21 -18.72
C LYS A 19 19.71 -28.21 -20.16
N ASN A 20 18.38 -28.12 -20.31
CA ASN A 20 17.65 -28.23 -21.58
C ASN A 20 16.82 -26.99 -21.95
N MET A 21 16.94 -25.86 -21.25
CA MET A 21 16.22 -24.63 -21.61
C MET A 21 17.13 -23.70 -22.43
N PRO A 22 17.00 -23.65 -23.78
CA PRO A 22 17.75 -22.68 -24.57
C PRO A 22 17.35 -21.27 -24.14
N ARG A 23 18.34 -20.38 -23.99
CA ARG A 23 18.12 -18.98 -23.61
C ARG A 23 17.23 -18.30 -24.65
N GLN A 24 15.94 -18.15 -24.34
CA GLN A 24 14.97 -17.56 -25.28
C GLN A 24 15.15 -16.05 -25.48
N PHE A 25 15.81 -15.37 -24.55
CA PHE A 25 16.15 -13.95 -24.66
C PHE A 25 17.44 -13.76 -25.48
N PRO A 26 17.40 -13.08 -26.64
CA PRO A 26 18.61 -12.69 -27.35
C PRO A 26 19.55 -11.91 -26.43
N LYS A 27 20.84 -12.24 -26.45
CA LYS A 27 21.85 -11.48 -25.71
C LYS A 27 21.95 -10.10 -26.38
N VAL A 28 21.47 -9.06 -25.70
CA VAL A 28 21.54 -7.69 -26.21
C VAL A 28 23.00 -7.34 -26.47
N THR A 29 23.30 -7.07 -27.73
CA THR A 29 24.54 -6.44 -28.16
C THR A 29 24.21 -4.95 -28.31
N LEU A 30 25.06 -4.08 -27.76
CA LEU A 30 24.82 -2.65 -27.83
C LEU A 30 24.92 -2.21 -29.30
N SER A 31 23.95 -1.42 -29.75
CA SER A 31 24.01 -0.74 -31.03
C SER A 31 24.83 0.55 -30.90
N GLU A 32 25.42 1.02 -31.99
CA GLU A 32 26.07 2.34 -32.08
C GLU A 32 25.16 3.47 -31.53
N ALA A 33 23.84 3.38 -31.80
CA ALA A 33 22.84 4.32 -31.29
C ALA A 33 22.60 4.21 -29.77
N ASP A 34 22.97 3.11 -29.12
CA ASP A 34 22.91 2.94 -27.67
C ASP A 34 24.19 3.41 -26.97
N GLU A 35 25.34 3.29 -27.64
CA GLU A 35 26.61 3.88 -27.19
C GLU A 35 26.50 5.42 -27.10
N VAL A 36 25.88 6.06 -28.09
CA VAL A 36 25.60 7.52 -28.05
C VAL A 36 24.72 7.91 -26.85
N LYS A 37 23.72 7.09 -26.49
CA LYS A 37 22.88 7.34 -25.30
C LYS A 37 23.65 7.16 -24.01
N GLN A 38 24.55 6.17 -23.95
CA GLN A 38 25.41 5.93 -22.80
C GLN A 38 26.37 7.12 -22.59
N MET A 39 27.02 7.61 -23.64
CA MET A 39 27.87 8.79 -23.61
C MET A 39 27.11 10.04 -23.13
N LEU A 40 25.89 10.26 -23.62
CA LEU A 40 25.05 11.37 -23.19
C LEU A 40 24.66 11.25 -21.70
N ALA A 41 24.29 10.06 -21.24
CA ALA A 41 23.93 9.81 -19.84
C ALA A 41 25.13 10.02 -18.90
N GLU A 42 26.33 9.56 -19.30
CA GLU A 42 27.57 9.78 -18.55
C GLU A 42 27.95 11.26 -18.49
N GLN A 43 27.82 12.00 -19.60
CA GLN A 43 28.05 13.44 -19.64
C GLN A 43 27.06 14.20 -18.73
N VAL A 44 25.77 13.86 -18.76
CA VAL A 44 24.76 14.47 -17.88
C VAL A 44 25.10 14.20 -16.42
N TYR A 45 25.40 12.95 -16.06
CA TYR A 45 25.78 12.59 -14.69
C TYR A 45 27.05 13.33 -14.21
N ALA A 46 28.08 13.40 -15.06
CA ALA A 46 29.32 14.11 -14.76
C ALA A 46 29.13 15.64 -14.66
N SER A 47 28.15 16.22 -15.36
CA SER A 47 27.80 17.64 -15.21
C SER A 47 27.04 17.91 -13.91
N ALA A 48 26.05 17.08 -13.56
CA ALA A 48 25.28 17.22 -12.32
C ALA A 48 26.15 17.08 -11.06
N LEU A 49 27.19 16.24 -11.09
CA LEU A 49 28.13 16.09 -9.97
C LEU A 49 29.11 17.26 -9.80
N LYS A 50 29.21 18.19 -10.78
CA LYS A 50 30.13 19.33 -10.76
C LYS A 50 29.47 20.67 -10.40
N GLU A 51 28.15 20.68 -10.26
CA GLU A 51 27.40 21.88 -9.85
C GLU A 51 27.42 22.00 -8.32
N GLU A 52 28.49 22.56 -7.77
CA GLU A 52 28.78 22.58 -6.31
C GLU A 52 27.96 23.64 -5.52
N ASP A 53 27.21 24.51 -6.20
CA ASP A 53 26.47 25.64 -5.62
C ASP A 53 24.97 25.38 -5.31
N HIS A 54 24.56 24.12 -5.15
CA HIS A 54 23.17 23.73 -4.86
C HIS A 54 22.68 24.08 -3.43
N LYS A 55 23.44 24.86 -2.64
CA LYS A 55 23.01 25.32 -1.30
C LYS A 55 21.76 26.19 -1.33
N ASP A 56 21.65 27.06 -2.34
CA ASP A 56 20.50 27.96 -2.49
C ASP A 56 19.25 27.21 -2.99
N ALA A 57 19.44 26.23 -3.88
CA ALA A 57 18.37 25.36 -4.37
C ALA A 57 17.72 24.53 -3.25
N LEU A 58 18.51 23.98 -2.32
CA LEU A 58 17.99 23.24 -1.16
C LEU A 58 17.35 24.15 -0.11
N SER A 59 17.78 25.41 -0.01
CA SER A 59 17.16 26.41 0.87
C SER A 59 15.71 26.71 0.45
N LEU A 60 15.39 26.65 -0.85
CA LEU A 60 14.05 26.95 -1.36
C LEU A 60 12.98 25.92 -0.94
N PHE A 61 13.39 24.70 -0.59
CA PHE A 61 12.52 23.62 -0.14
C PHE A 61 12.58 23.38 1.38
N THR A 62 13.44 24.10 2.10
CA THR A 62 13.57 23.98 3.56
C THR A 62 12.56 24.90 4.23
N VAL A 63 11.62 24.32 4.98
CA VAL A 63 10.64 25.08 5.77
C VAL A 63 11.35 25.68 7.00
N PRO A 64 11.15 26.97 7.33
CA PRO A 64 11.65 27.54 8.58
C PRO A 64 11.13 26.74 9.79
N GLU A 65 12.02 26.32 10.69
CA GLU A 65 11.65 25.49 11.86
C GLU A 65 10.73 26.21 12.87
N ASP A 66 10.67 27.55 12.82
CA ASP A 66 9.74 28.37 13.59
C ASP A 66 8.29 28.20 13.09
N CYS A 67 7.67 27.06 13.41
CA CYS A 67 6.24 26.85 13.23
C CYS A 67 5.46 27.73 14.23
N PRO A 68 4.79 28.82 13.80
CA PRO A 68 4.23 29.81 14.73
C PRO A 68 3.11 29.24 15.60
N ILE A 69 2.42 28.21 15.11
CA ILE A 69 1.36 27.49 15.82
C ILE A 69 1.93 26.70 17.01
N GLY A 70 3.10 26.06 16.84
CA GLY A 70 3.73 25.28 17.91
C GLY A 70 4.16 26.12 19.11
N LEU A 71 4.70 27.32 18.85
CA LEU A 71 5.10 28.27 19.90
C LEU A 71 3.90 28.82 20.68
N GLN A 72 2.76 29.05 20.00
CA GLN A 72 1.53 29.50 20.66
C GLN A 72 0.92 28.38 21.50
N GLN A 73 0.80 27.17 20.94
CA GLN A 73 0.24 26.01 21.63
C GLN A 73 1.07 25.59 22.86
N ALA A 74 2.40 25.72 22.81
CA ALA A 74 3.27 25.47 23.95
C ALA A 74 2.99 26.41 25.13
N LYS A 75 2.82 27.71 24.86
CA LYS A 75 2.48 28.74 25.87
C LYS A 75 1.10 28.51 26.47
N GLU A 76 0.10 28.19 25.64
CA GLU A 76 -1.26 27.89 26.11
C GLU A 76 -1.30 26.66 27.02
N HIS A 77 -0.53 25.61 26.67
CA HIS A 77 -0.41 24.41 27.49
C HIS A 77 0.29 24.67 28.84
N GLU A 78 1.32 25.51 28.87
CA GLU A 78 1.99 25.92 30.12
C GLU A 78 1.04 26.70 31.05
N LEU A 79 0.29 27.67 30.53
CA LEU A 79 -0.71 28.43 31.28
C LEU A 79 -1.82 27.54 31.84
N LEU A 80 -2.35 26.61 31.04
CA LEU A 80 -3.37 25.65 31.49
C LEU A 80 -2.88 24.75 32.63
N LYS A 81 -1.60 24.35 32.58
CA LYS A 81 -0.96 23.58 33.66
C LYS A 81 -0.87 24.39 34.96
N GLU A 82 -0.48 25.67 34.89
CA GLU A 82 -0.40 26.54 36.07
C GLU A 82 -1.78 26.75 36.71
N LEU A 83 -2.82 27.03 35.92
CA LEU A 83 -4.20 27.16 36.43
C LEU A 83 -4.70 25.88 37.10
N ALA A 84 -4.37 24.71 36.56
CA ALA A 84 -4.72 23.42 37.15
C ALA A 84 -3.98 23.17 38.48
N GLU A 85 -2.72 23.59 38.59
CA GLU A 85 -1.93 23.53 39.83
C GLU A 85 -2.51 24.47 40.90
N GLN A 86 -2.84 25.71 40.55
CA GLN A 86 -3.50 26.67 41.45
C GLN A 86 -4.87 26.14 41.95
N GLN A 87 -5.71 25.58 41.07
CA GLN A 87 -6.98 24.97 41.48
C GLN A 87 -6.78 23.75 42.39
N SER A 88 -5.75 22.94 42.13
CA SER A 88 -5.40 21.80 42.98
C SER A 88 -5.03 22.27 44.39
N GLU A 89 -4.16 23.28 44.50
CA GLU A 89 -3.80 23.88 45.79
C GLU A 89 -5.03 24.43 46.53
N GLU A 90 -5.85 25.24 45.87
CA GLU A 90 -7.06 25.82 46.47
C GLU A 90 -8.02 24.72 46.94
N SER A 91 -8.22 23.68 46.13
CA SER A 91 -9.02 22.50 46.48
C SER A 91 -8.47 21.79 47.71
N THR A 92 -7.14 21.62 47.85
CA THR A 92 -6.58 21.05 49.09
C THR A 92 -6.75 21.97 50.31
N LYS A 93 -6.57 23.29 50.14
CA LYS A 93 -6.76 24.31 51.19
C LYS A 93 -8.23 24.32 51.66
N ARG A 94 -9.19 24.35 50.74
CA ARG A 94 -10.64 24.26 50.99
C ARG A 94 -11.04 22.94 51.63
N ARG A 95 -10.50 21.80 51.18
CA ARG A 95 -10.73 20.48 51.81
C ARG A 95 -10.21 20.43 53.25
N LYS A 96 -9.04 21.01 53.54
CA LYS A 96 -8.50 21.14 54.91
C LYS A 96 -9.39 22.03 55.78
N SER A 97 -9.83 23.17 55.27
CA SER A 97 -10.77 24.08 55.95
C SER A 97 -12.11 23.40 56.27
N LEU A 98 -12.75 22.74 55.30
CA LEU A 98 -14.01 22.02 55.51
C LEU A 98 -13.90 20.88 56.54
N LYS A 99 -12.74 20.19 56.60
CA LYS A 99 -12.48 19.20 57.66
C LYS A 99 -12.43 19.85 59.05
N MET A 100 -11.77 21.00 59.18
CA MET A 100 -11.69 21.76 60.43
C MET A 100 -13.07 22.27 60.90
N ILE A 101 -13.90 22.75 59.97
CA ILE A 101 -15.29 23.17 60.26
C ILE A 101 -16.13 21.96 60.72
N ARG A 102 -16.03 20.81 60.03
CA ARG A 102 -16.75 19.59 60.44
C ARG A 102 -16.37 19.08 61.83
N SER A 103 -15.11 19.26 62.25
CA SER A 103 -14.70 18.93 63.63
C SER A 103 -15.25 19.90 64.69
N GLN A 104 -15.78 21.07 64.31
CA GLN A 104 -16.49 21.98 65.23
C GLN A 104 -18.01 21.84 65.18
N SER A 105 -18.60 21.39 64.05
CA SER A 105 -20.06 21.31 63.90
C SER A 105 -20.63 20.01 64.49
N MET A 106 -21.23 20.09 65.69
CA MET A 106 -22.08 19.01 66.20
C MET A 106 -23.43 18.95 65.45
N SER A 107 -23.68 17.80 64.82
CA SER A 107 -24.98 17.17 64.56
C SER A 107 -26.21 18.04 64.20
N LEU A 108 -26.65 17.97 62.93
CA LEU A 108 -28.07 17.85 62.58
C LEU A 108 -28.21 16.94 61.33
N GLN A 109 -29.20 16.03 61.35
CA GLN A 109 -29.61 15.24 60.18
C GLN A 109 -30.84 15.89 59.52
N ILE A 110 -31.11 15.56 58.24
CA ILE A 110 -32.44 15.24 57.67
C ILE A 110 -32.27 14.85 56.16
N PRO A 111 -32.98 13.82 55.65
CA PRO A 111 -32.98 13.40 54.23
C PRO A 111 -34.30 13.75 53.48
N VAL A 112 -34.31 13.68 52.13
CA VAL A 112 -35.48 13.65 51.20
C VAL A 112 -34.96 13.62 49.73
N ASN A 113 -35.57 13.04 48.69
CA ASN A 113 -36.51 11.90 48.53
C ASN A 113 -36.64 11.50 47.01
N THR A 114 -37.29 10.37 46.68
CA THR A 114 -37.60 9.83 45.32
C THR A 114 -39.03 10.17 44.82
N ASP A 115 -39.58 9.79 43.64
CA ASP A 115 -39.22 8.87 42.50
C ASP A 115 -39.86 9.42 41.17
N LEU A 116 -39.29 9.27 39.96
CA LEU A 116 -39.46 8.19 38.95
C LEU A 116 -40.89 7.90 38.41
N THR A 117 -41.10 7.97 37.07
CA THR A 117 -41.90 7.08 36.15
C THR A 117 -42.15 7.79 34.79
N ARG A 118 -41.82 7.27 33.58
CA ARG A 118 -42.29 6.08 32.79
C ARG A 118 -43.54 6.40 31.92
N SER A 119 -43.38 6.82 30.65
CA SER A 119 -43.16 6.03 29.41
C SER A 119 -44.43 5.49 28.73
N VAL A 120 -44.65 5.83 27.45
CA VAL A 120 -45.55 5.13 26.52
C VAL A 120 -44.88 5.01 25.14
N THR A 121 -44.84 3.79 24.61
CA THR A 121 -44.30 3.43 23.28
C THR A 121 -45.42 3.20 22.27
N VAL A 122 -45.17 3.48 20.99
CA VAL A 122 -46.02 3.03 19.88
C VAL A 122 -45.13 2.50 18.75
N THR A 123 -45.41 1.28 18.30
CA THR A 123 -44.83 0.66 17.09
C THR A 123 -45.86 0.69 15.95
N PRO A 124 -45.41 0.54 14.70
CA PRO A 124 -46.11 -0.41 13.84
C PRO A 124 -45.16 -1.34 13.08
N TYR A 125 -45.74 -2.45 12.64
CA TYR A 125 -45.11 -3.65 12.09
C TYR A 125 -45.64 -3.88 10.67
N MET A 126 -44.76 -4.13 9.68
CA MET A 126 -45.14 -4.64 8.35
C MET A 126 -43.98 -5.43 7.72
N THR A 127 -44.30 -6.59 7.16
CA THR A 127 -43.54 -7.48 6.24
C THR A 127 -44.56 -8.54 5.74
N PRO A 128 -44.33 -9.41 4.73
CA PRO A 128 -43.04 -9.82 4.13
C PRO A 128 -43.01 -9.88 2.58
N SER A 129 -41.83 -10.14 1.99
CA SER A 129 -41.59 -11.26 1.03
C SER A 129 -40.27 -11.12 0.26
N SER A 130 -39.26 -11.94 0.56
CA SER A 130 -38.44 -12.68 -0.41
C SER A 130 -37.42 -13.58 0.31
N THR A 131 -37.22 -14.78 -0.23
CA THR A 131 -36.52 -15.90 0.43
C THR A 131 -35.01 -15.86 0.18
N CYS A 132 -34.19 -15.87 1.23
CA CYS A 132 -32.93 -16.62 1.30
C CYS A 132 -32.37 -16.68 2.74
N SER A 133 -31.62 -17.74 3.06
CA SER A 133 -31.35 -18.14 4.45
C SER A 133 -30.13 -17.46 5.09
N SER A 134 -30.38 -16.80 6.22
CA SER A 134 -29.52 -16.81 7.42
C SER A 134 -27.98 -16.88 7.27
N VAL A 135 -27.34 -15.74 7.04
CA VAL A 135 -26.36 -15.21 8.01
C VAL A 135 -26.68 -13.73 8.16
N GLN A 136 -27.10 -13.29 9.35
CA GLN A 136 -27.34 -11.86 9.59
C GLN A 136 -26.00 -11.18 9.92
N GLU A 137 -25.13 -11.12 8.91
CA GLU A 137 -23.90 -10.38 8.97
C GLU A 137 -24.25 -8.89 9.05
N ASN A 138 -23.85 -8.27 10.16
CA ASN A 138 -24.01 -6.84 10.46
C ASN A 138 -23.10 -5.97 9.57
N SER A 139 -23.28 -6.13 8.27
CA SER A 139 -22.76 -5.32 7.18
C SER A 139 -23.59 -4.04 7.06
N PRO A 140 -22.96 -2.86 6.85
CA PRO A 140 -23.71 -1.64 6.59
C PRO A 140 -24.46 -1.73 5.25
N GLU A 141 -25.73 -1.34 5.22
CA GLU A 141 -26.46 -1.11 3.96
C GLU A 141 -25.90 0.15 3.29
N TYR A 142 -24.94 -0.03 2.39
CA TYR A 142 -24.36 1.07 1.64
C TYR A 142 -25.31 1.53 0.52
N GLN A 143 -25.52 2.84 0.41
CA GLN A 143 -26.19 3.43 -0.74
C GLN A 143 -25.38 3.17 -2.01
N ARG A 144 -25.86 2.25 -2.86
CA ARG A 144 -25.26 1.96 -4.16
C ARG A 144 -25.62 3.08 -5.15
N VAL A 145 -24.65 3.95 -5.43
CA VAL A 145 -24.75 4.95 -6.49
C VAL A 145 -24.18 4.37 -7.78
N THR A 146 -25.01 4.24 -8.82
CA THR A 146 -24.54 3.90 -10.18
C THR A 146 -24.15 5.20 -10.88
N ILE A 147 -22.88 5.30 -11.28
CA ILE A 147 -22.37 6.44 -12.05
C ILE A 147 -22.36 6.05 -13.53
N SER A 148 -23.24 6.65 -14.32
CA SER A 148 -23.28 6.46 -15.79
C SER A 148 -22.05 7.11 -16.42
N GLY A 149 -21.27 6.34 -17.18
CA GLY A 149 -20.00 6.76 -17.79
C GLY A 149 -20.14 7.56 -19.08
N ASP A 150 -21.17 8.40 -19.19
CA ASP A 150 -21.58 9.06 -20.43
C ASP A 150 -20.63 10.20 -20.86
N TYR A 151 -19.88 10.73 -19.88
CA TYR A 151 -18.92 11.80 -20.06
C TYR A 151 -17.50 11.27 -19.84
N CYS A 152 -16.64 11.41 -20.85
CA CYS A 152 -15.21 11.18 -20.70
C CYS A 152 -14.70 12.06 -19.56
N ALA A 153 -13.93 11.50 -18.61
CA ALA A 153 -13.61 12.13 -17.32
C ALA A 153 -12.55 13.25 -17.45
N GLY A 154 -12.86 14.30 -18.22
CA GLY A 154 -11.94 15.35 -18.64
C GLY A 154 -10.96 14.94 -19.74
N ILE A 155 -10.97 13.67 -20.19
CA ILE A 155 -10.07 13.17 -21.25
C ILE A 155 -10.66 13.41 -22.64
N THR A 156 -9.81 13.70 -23.64
CA THR A 156 -10.25 13.79 -25.03
C THR A 156 -10.37 12.41 -25.67
N VAL A 157 -11.09 12.33 -26.81
CA VAL A 157 -11.19 11.09 -27.61
C VAL A 157 -9.82 10.67 -28.15
N GLU A 158 -8.97 11.63 -28.53
CA GLU A 158 -7.61 11.39 -29.01
C GLU A 158 -6.74 10.75 -27.91
N ASP A 159 -6.80 11.29 -26.68
CA ASP A 159 -6.08 10.73 -25.54
C ASP A 159 -6.52 9.29 -25.24
N TYR A 160 -7.82 9.01 -25.33
CA TYR A 160 -8.38 7.67 -25.15
C TYR A 160 -7.88 6.70 -26.24
N GLU A 161 -7.90 7.12 -27.51
CA GLU A 161 -7.41 6.30 -28.62
C GLU A 161 -5.91 6.03 -28.50
N GLN A 162 -5.12 7.04 -28.13
CA GLN A 162 -3.68 6.89 -27.91
C GLN A 162 -3.38 5.99 -26.69
N ALA A 163 -4.14 6.13 -25.60
CA ALA A 163 -4.05 5.24 -24.44
C ALA A 163 -4.36 3.78 -24.83
N ALA A 164 -5.44 3.53 -25.58
CA ALA A 164 -5.82 2.20 -26.05
C ALA A 164 -4.74 1.59 -26.97
N LYS A 165 -4.21 2.36 -27.93
CA LYS A 165 -3.08 1.95 -28.79
C LYS A 165 -1.83 1.61 -27.96
N SER A 166 -1.53 2.38 -26.91
CA SER A 166 -0.37 2.14 -26.04
C SER A 166 -0.54 0.87 -25.19
N LEU A 167 -1.74 0.65 -24.64
CA LEU A 167 -2.09 -0.53 -23.84
C LEU A 167 -2.02 -1.79 -24.69
N PHE A 168 -2.56 -1.77 -25.91
CA PHE A 168 -2.48 -2.89 -26.85
C PHE A 168 -1.03 -3.30 -27.13
N LYS A 169 -0.14 -2.34 -27.41
CA LYS A 169 1.31 -2.59 -27.58
C LYS A 169 1.95 -3.16 -26.32
N ALA A 170 1.61 -2.64 -25.14
CA ALA A 170 2.13 -3.13 -23.86
C ALA A 170 1.68 -4.57 -23.57
N LEU A 171 0.44 -4.92 -23.92
CA LEU A 171 -0.10 -6.29 -23.78
C LEU A 171 0.59 -7.28 -24.73
N LEU A 172 0.84 -6.92 -25.99
CA LEU A 172 1.62 -7.75 -26.92
C LEU A 172 3.06 -7.98 -26.43
N ILE A 173 3.71 -6.93 -25.91
CA ILE A 173 5.04 -7.02 -25.28
C ILE A 173 4.99 -7.97 -24.08
N ARG A 174 3.97 -7.85 -23.22
CA ARG A 174 3.78 -8.71 -22.06
C ARG A 174 3.54 -10.17 -22.45
N GLU A 175 2.69 -10.44 -23.44
CA GLU A 175 2.44 -11.80 -23.93
C GLU A 175 3.74 -12.44 -24.46
N LYS A 176 4.47 -11.72 -25.33
CA LYS A 176 5.75 -12.16 -25.87
C LYS A 176 6.73 -12.52 -24.76
N TYR A 177 6.97 -11.63 -23.81
CA TYR A 177 7.94 -11.88 -22.75
C TYR A 177 7.45 -12.87 -21.69
N SER A 178 6.13 -13.01 -21.47
CA SER A 178 5.57 -14.11 -20.68
C SER A 178 5.89 -15.47 -21.31
N LYS A 179 5.69 -15.63 -22.63
CA LYS A 179 6.04 -16.85 -23.36
C LYS A 179 7.56 -17.14 -23.26
N LEU A 180 8.41 -16.14 -23.47
CA LEU A 180 9.88 -16.27 -23.36
C LEU A 180 10.37 -16.63 -21.94
N ALA A 181 9.64 -16.21 -20.90
CA ALA A 181 9.93 -16.51 -19.49
C ALA A 181 9.18 -17.74 -18.94
N TYR A 182 8.44 -18.46 -19.78
CA TYR A 182 7.56 -19.58 -19.37
C TYR A 182 6.51 -19.20 -18.30
N HIS A 183 6.07 -17.94 -18.29
CA HIS A 183 5.04 -17.45 -17.38
C HIS A 183 3.64 -17.55 -18.01
N LYS A 184 2.63 -17.92 -17.21
CA LYS A 184 1.22 -17.85 -17.64
C LYS A 184 0.85 -16.42 -18.04
N PHE A 185 0.20 -16.27 -19.20
CA PHE A 185 -0.46 -15.05 -19.62
C PHE A 185 -2.00 -15.24 -19.54
N CYS A 186 -2.76 -14.14 -19.47
CA CYS A 186 -4.20 -14.24 -19.27
C CYS A 186 -4.91 -14.72 -20.55
N ARG A 187 -5.49 -15.93 -20.53
CA ARG A 187 -6.23 -16.53 -21.66
C ARG A 187 -7.29 -15.59 -22.26
N THR A 188 -8.05 -14.90 -21.41
CA THR A 188 -9.08 -13.95 -21.86
C THR A 188 -8.45 -12.80 -22.65
N THR A 189 -7.33 -12.25 -22.17
CA THR A 189 -6.61 -11.17 -22.85
C THR A 189 -6.01 -11.66 -24.16
N ALA A 190 -5.36 -12.83 -24.17
CA ALA A 190 -4.79 -13.44 -25.37
C ALA A 190 -5.84 -13.64 -26.47
N LYS A 191 -7.04 -14.12 -26.12
CA LYS A 191 -8.15 -14.28 -27.08
C LYS A 191 -8.53 -12.95 -27.76
N PHE A 192 -8.63 -11.86 -27.01
CA PHE A 192 -8.92 -10.54 -27.57
C PHE A 192 -7.77 -9.98 -28.43
N LEU A 193 -6.51 -10.17 -28.02
CA LEU A 193 -5.35 -9.82 -28.85
C LEU A 193 -5.40 -10.57 -30.20
N ARG A 194 -5.55 -11.89 -30.17
CA ARG A 194 -5.61 -12.72 -31.39
C ARG A 194 -6.81 -12.40 -32.28
N SER A 195 -7.97 -12.02 -31.72
CA SER A 195 -9.12 -11.62 -32.53
C SER A 195 -8.87 -10.35 -33.35
N THR A 196 -8.03 -9.43 -32.88
CA THR A 196 -7.63 -8.25 -33.68
C THR A 196 -6.71 -8.62 -34.85
N GLU A 197 -5.94 -9.71 -34.72
CA GLU A 197 -5.07 -10.26 -35.77
C GLU A 197 -5.80 -11.22 -36.73
N ASN A 198 -7.10 -11.48 -36.52
CA ASN A 198 -7.86 -12.56 -37.19
C ASN A 198 -7.27 -13.97 -36.98
N ILE A 199 -6.48 -14.17 -35.92
CA ILE A 199 -5.88 -15.46 -35.58
C ILE A 199 -6.80 -16.19 -34.59
N LYS A 200 -7.01 -17.49 -34.80
CA LYS A 200 -7.71 -18.33 -33.81
C LYS A 200 -6.77 -18.60 -32.64
N TRP A 201 -7.18 -18.21 -31.42
CA TRP A 201 -6.48 -18.61 -30.21
C TRP A 201 -6.53 -20.13 -30.02
N SER A 202 -5.39 -20.73 -29.67
CA SER A 202 -5.18 -22.17 -29.53
C SER A 202 -4.60 -22.46 -28.14
N GLU A 203 -4.94 -23.61 -27.55
CA GLU A 203 -4.48 -23.95 -26.19
C GLU A 203 -3.01 -24.41 -26.15
N GLU A 204 -2.47 -24.80 -27.30
CA GLU A 204 -1.06 -25.11 -27.53
C GLU A 204 -0.15 -23.87 -27.47
N ASP A 205 -0.73 -22.67 -27.58
CA ASP A 205 -0.05 -21.37 -27.45
C ASP A 205 0.19 -20.99 -25.97
N ASP A 206 -0.44 -21.70 -25.02
CA ASP A 206 -0.29 -21.45 -23.58
C ASP A 206 0.95 -22.12 -23.02
N VAL A 207 1.94 -21.31 -22.64
CA VAL A 207 3.08 -21.79 -21.86
C VAL A 207 2.69 -21.90 -20.39
N LEU A 208 2.56 -23.13 -19.91
CA LEU A 208 2.48 -23.42 -18.48
C LEU A 208 3.90 -23.37 -17.88
N PRO A 209 4.16 -22.57 -16.83
CA PRO A 209 5.31 -22.78 -15.98
C PRO A 209 5.23 -24.17 -15.37
N ASP A 210 6.40 -24.80 -15.20
CA ASP A 210 6.56 -25.98 -14.35
C ASP A 210 6.31 -25.56 -12.90
N MET A 211 5.03 -25.51 -12.52
CA MET A 211 4.62 -25.28 -11.15
C MET A 211 4.98 -26.53 -10.37
N CYS A 212 5.81 -26.38 -9.32
CA CYS A 212 6.09 -27.44 -8.37
C CYS A 212 4.79 -28.17 -8.04
N GLN A 213 4.71 -29.44 -8.42
CA GLN A 213 3.49 -30.23 -8.22
C GLN A 213 3.19 -30.23 -6.72
N CYS A 214 1.92 -30.00 -6.36
CA CYS A 214 1.52 -30.14 -4.96
C CYS A 214 1.92 -31.55 -4.49
N PRO A 215 2.60 -31.69 -3.33
CA PRO A 215 2.92 -33.00 -2.78
C PRO A 215 1.65 -33.84 -2.67
N LYS A 216 1.75 -35.14 -2.96
CA LYS A 216 0.64 -36.07 -2.81
C LYS A 216 0.37 -36.32 -1.33
N ASP A 217 -0.81 -36.83 -1.01
CA ASP A 217 -1.15 -37.19 0.37
C ASP A 217 -0.12 -38.19 0.93
N GLY A 218 0.61 -37.78 1.98
CA GLY A 218 1.68 -38.55 2.61
C GLY A 218 3.11 -38.27 2.09
N GLU A 219 3.28 -37.37 1.13
CA GLU A 219 4.58 -36.93 0.61
C GLU A 219 5.08 -35.69 1.38
N ASP A 220 6.35 -35.67 1.82
CA ASP A 220 6.91 -34.57 2.61
C ASP A 220 7.19 -33.33 1.73
N PRO A 221 6.52 -32.17 1.94
CA PRO A 221 6.79 -30.93 1.21
C PRO A 221 8.23 -30.42 1.35
N TYR A 222 8.99 -30.88 2.35
CA TYR A 222 10.36 -30.49 2.62
C TYR A 222 11.40 -31.58 2.27
N SER A 223 11.00 -32.65 1.56
CA SER A 223 11.96 -33.69 1.14
C SER A 223 13.05 -33.11 0.24
N MET A 224 14.31 -33.28 0.69
CA MET A 224 15.50 -32.86 -0.05
C MET A 224 15.97 -33.91 -1.08
N GLU A 225 15.26 -35.04 -1.21
CA GLU A 225 15.69 -36.20 -2.00
C GLU A 225 15.71 -35.93 -3.51
N ASN A 226 14.80 -35.07 -3.98
CA ASN A 226 14.67 -34.68 -5.39
C ASN A 226 15.49 -33.42 -5.75
N ILE A 227 16.19 -32.80 -4.80
CA ILE A 227 16.98 -31.59 -5.04
C ILE A 227 18.32 -31.97 -5.66
N PRO A 228 18.76 -31.31 -6.76
CA PRO A 228 20.06 -31.59 -7.35
C PRO A 228 21.20 -31.37 -6.35
N ARG A 229 22.02 -32.39 -6.14
CA ARG A 229 23.26 -32.25 -5.37
C ARG A 229 24.25 -31.40 -6.18
N ILE A 230 24.80 -30.40 -5.51
CA ILE A 230 25.82 -29.47 -6.02
C ILE A 230 27.19 -30.17 -6.00
#